data_AF-A0A2N2FJZ5-F1
#
_entry.id   AF-A0A2N2FJZ5-F1
#
_cell.length_a   1.000
_cell.length_b   1.000
_cell.length_c   1.000
_cell.angle_alpha   90.00
_cell.angle_beta   90.00
_cell.angle_gamma   90.00
#
_symmetry.space_group_name_H-M   'P 1'
#
loop_
_entity.id
_entity.type
_entity.pdbx_description
1 polymer ?
#
loop_
_entity_poly.entity_id
_entity_poly.type
_entity_poly.pdbx_seq_one_letter_code
_entity_poly.pdbx_strand_id
1 'polypeptide(L)'
;MNTEFFRILRNGLAGELACLTVGEAMEHFRNHQASFHLDRAVVVCYLNHFLAEHEKCADPGLWQLIERLITKCLHLSPFDVINISTPSVLGNPAFQAKIRTLHENNFAPAELARIDQIDFLRDSARAREALLGLLATHPTYALAAGRLLVADFLERKASPDWLHAFTCPEPLKGDFGGMLFNHYAAMGNVEAAEALWESLSPADINEVHLNHAAELARMRGDAKGAVAFYEKSLALDGDQAPVRFRLAELQRPSVKRPELVAQKKVAIYLYSFNKAKLLGETLTCLAATDIGRASVTVLLNGCSDDSLAVVESARELFPDNAFTILPLPVNIGAPAARNWLTNLPSTWENDYVAFLDDDVEMPRDWLQWYLSIAEADPRIGVVGCKIVYPGQPAKLQYLYRYVSIAKNDLLRLSLSVAHHQYDNGFYDCIRETRSVMGCLHLFRTEALRRVPNFDIRFSPSQMDDIDHDLCLCLEGFKVMYCGLVACIHHQSSGLAARTEVRNPAMVGNCLGNDVKVFYKHLSRMSELRCLDNLSLLPADFT
;
A
#
# COMPACT_ATOMS: atom_id res chain seq x y z
N MET A 1 -8.66 27.96 7.98
CA MET A 1 -7.99 27.72 6.68
C MET A 1 -7.93 29.04 5.97
N ASN A 2 -6.83 29.36 5.30
CA ASN A 2 -6.71 30.62 4.58
C ASN A 2 -7.27 30.45 3.16
N THR A 3 -8.59 30.60 3.00
CA THR A 3 -9.30 30.39 1.73
C THR A 3 -8.91 31.39 0.64
N GLU A 4 -8.18 32.44 0.97
CA GLU A 4 -7.62 33.38 0.00
C GLU A 4 -6.47 32.75 -0.79
N PHE A 5 -5.66 31.89 -0.16
CA PHE A 5 -4.49 31.25 -0.78
C PHE A 5 -4.70 29.76 -1.02
N PHE A 6 -5.20 29.00 -0.03
CA PHE A 6 -5.38 27.55 -0.16
C PHE A 6 -6.53 27.01 0.70
N ARG A 7 -7.14 25.91 0.23
CA ARG A 7 -8.15 25.16 0.99
C ARG A 7 -7.67 23.73 1.19
N ILE A 8 -7.70 23.25 2.43
CA ILE A 8 -7.40 21.85 2.76
C ILE A 8 -8.71 21.08 2.82
N LEU A 9 -8.83 20.02 2.02
CA LEU A 9 -10.00 19.13 2.03
C LEU A 9 -9.83 18.13 3.18
N ARG A 10 -10.71 18.19 4.19
CA ARG A 10 -10.59 17.37 5.42
C ARG A 10 -11.32 16.03 5.37
N ASN A 11 -12.11 15.76 4.32
CA ASN A 11 -13.03 14.63 4.28
C ASN A 11 -12.48 13.40 3.52
N GLY A 12 -11.16 13.28 3.41
CA GLY A 12 -10.51 12.19 2.66
C GLY A 12 -11.05 12.04 1.24
N LEU A 13 -11.20 10.80 0.79
CA LEU A 13 -11.69 10.47 -0.55
C LEU A 13 -13.04 11.11 -0.87
N ALA A 14 -14.00 11.14 0.08
CA ALA A 14 -15.30 11.79 -0.16
C ALA A 14 -15.17 13.29 -0.43
N GLY A 15 -14.25 13.97 0.28
CA GLY A 15 -13.94 15.38 0.03
C GLY A 15 -13.25 15.63 -1.29
N GLU A 16 -12.37 14.71 -1.72
CA GLU A 16 -11.73 14.73 -3.03
C GLU A 16 -12.79 14.61 -4.13
N LEU A 17 -13.66 13.59 -4.07
CA LEU A 17 -14.72 13.35 -5.06
C LEU A 17 -15.72 14.51 -5.16
N ALA A 18 -16.07 15.16 -4.04
CA ALA A 18 -16.96 16.33 -4.04
C ALA A 18 -16.42 17.53 -4.82
N CYS A 19 -15.12 17.54 -5.16
CA CYS A 19 -14.47 18.60 -5.94
C CYS A 19 -14.22 18.21 -7.41
N LEU A 20 -14.69 17.04 -7.84
CA LEU A 20 -14.53 16.50 -9.18
C LEU A 20 -15.85 16.51 -9.94
N THR A 21 -15.78 16.71 -11.25
CA THR A 21 -16.88 16.36 -12.16
C THR A 21 -17.05 14.84 -12.23
N VAL A 22 -18.21 14.36 -12.70
CA VAL A 22 -18.47 12.91 -12.86
C VAL A 22 -17.38 12.23 -13.70
N GLY A 23 -16.98 12.84 -14.82
CA GLY A 23 -15.92 12.30 -15.69
C GLY A 23 -14.56 12.22 -14.98
N GLU A 24 -14.18 13.26 -14.24
CA GLU A 24 -12.95 13.26 -13.44
C GLU A 24 -13.00 12.23 -12.30
N ALA A 25 -14.16 12.06 -11.64
CA ALA A 25 -14.34 11.06 -10.60
C ALA A 25 -14.25 9.62 -11.16
N MET A 26 -14.75 9.37 -12.38
CA MET A 26 -14.59 8.10 -13.08
C MET A 26 -13.13 7.82 -13.47
N GLU A 27 -12.40 8.83 -13.98
CA GLU A 27 -10.97 8.74 -14.27
C GLU A 27 -10.17 8.47 -12.98
N HIS A 28 -10.48 9.21 -11.92
CA HIS A 28 -9.90 9.02 -10.58
C HIS A 28 -10.14 7.61 -10.03
N PHE A 29 -11.36 7.07 -10.21
CA PHE A 29 -11.68 5.69 -9.83
C PHE A 29 -10.85 4.67 -10.61
N ARG A 30 -10.78 4.79 -11.95
CA ARG A 30 -10.00 3.88 -12.79
C ARG A 30 -8.52 3.91 -12.41
N ASN A 31 -7.97 5.09 -12.14
CA ASN A 31 -6.59 5.26 -11.67
C ASN A 31 -6.34 4.52 -10.34
N HIS A 32 -7.30 4.61 -9.40
CA HIS A 32 -7.24 3.86 -8.15
C HIS A 32 -7.36 2.33 -8.36
N GLN A 33 -8.35 1.88 -9.14
CA GLN A 33 -8.57 0.46 -9.46
C GLN A 33 -7.36 -0.17 -10.16
N ALA A 34 -6.65 0.60 -11.00
CA ALA A 34 -5.43 0.18 -11.65
C ALA A 34 -4.25 0.02 -10.66
N SER A 35 -4.33 0.65 -9.49
CA SER A 35 -3.25 0.71 -8.50
C SER A 35 -3.36 -0.42 -7.48
N PHE A 36 -4.55 -0.61 -6.90
CA PHE A 36 -4.78 -1.55 -5.81
C PHE A 36 -6.08 -2.32 -5.98
N HIS A 37 -6.17 -3.46 -5.29
CA HIS A 37 -7.45 -4.15 -5.15
C HIS A 37 -8.44 -3.25 -4.44
N LEU A 38 -9.65 -3.23 -4.97
CA LEU A 38 -10.76 -2.52 -4.38
C LEU A 38 -11.06 -3.11 -3.01
N ASP A 39 -10.94 -2.29 -1.98
CA ASP A 39 -11.47 -2.59 -0.65
C ASP A 39 -12.86 -1.96 -0.48
N ARG A 40 -13.58 -2.47 0.50
CA ARG A 40 -14.97 -2.07 0.78
C ARG A 40 -15.10 -0.57 1.03
N ALA A 41 -14.19 0.05 1.79
CA ALA A 41 -14.32 1.45 2.17
C ALA A 41 -14.20 2.36 0.94
N VAL A 42 -13.26 2.04 0.04
CA VAL A 42 -13.11 2.75 -1.23
C VAL A 42 -14.33 2.54 -2.12
N VAL A 43 -14.77 1.28 -2.31
CA VAL A 43 -15.93 0.96 -3.15
C VAL A 43 -17.19 1.72 -2.70
N VAL A 44 -17.49 1.71 -1.40
CA VAL A 44 -18.65 2.42 -0.84
C VAL A 44 -18.53 3.93 -1.06
N CYS A 45 -17.33 4.50 -0.92
CA CYS A 45 -17.14 5.94 -1.12
C CYS A 45 -17.44 6.36 -2.57
N TYR A 46 -16.94 5.62 -3.56
CA TYR A 46 -17.24 5.88 -4.97
C TYR A 46 -18.70 5.58 -5.31
N LEU A 47 -19.26 4.47 -4.81
CA LEU A 47 -20.65 4.09 -5.05
C LEU A 47 -21.61 5.18 -4.55
N ASN A 48 -21.43 5.68 -3.33
CA ASN A 48 -22.26 6.75 -2.77
C ASN A 48 -22.16 8.04 -3.59
N HIS A 49 -20.95 8.40 -4.03
CA HIS A 49 -20.76 9.57 -4.88
C HIS A 49 -21.48 9.40 -6.23
N PHE A 50 -21.27 8.27 -6.92
CA PHE A 50 -21.87 8.04 -8.23
C PHE A 50 -23.39 7.88 -8.19
N LEU A 51 -23.96 7.26 -7.15
CA LEU A 51 -25.41 7.24 -6.95
C LEU A 51 -25.98 8.65 -6.81
N ALA A 52 -25.35 9.50 -5.97
CA ALA A 52 -25.78 10.87 -5.78
C ALA A 52 -25.65 11.73 -7.05
N GLU A 53 -24.67 11.44 -7.92
CA GLU A 53 -24.51 12.14 -9.20
C GLU A 53 -25.47 11.60 -10.28
N HIS A 54 -25.75 10.30 -10.31
CA HIS A 54 -26.69 9.70 -11.26
C HIS A 54 -28.11 10.24 -11.11
N GLU A 55 -28.53 10.57 -9.88
CA GLU A 55 -29.80 11.26 -9.64
C GLU A 55 -29.88 12.65 -10.33
N LYS A 56 -28.72 13.24 -10.66
CA LYS A 56 -28.59 14.58 -11.25
C LYS A 56 -28.24 14.55 -12.74
N CYS A 57 -27.64 13.47 -13.24
CA CYS A 57 -27.14 13.39 -14.62
C CYS A 57 -27.46 12.04 -15.29
N ALA A 58 -27.79 12.11 -16.58
CA ALA A 58 -28.08 10.94 -17.40
C ALA A 58 -26.86 10.47 -18.21
N ASP A 59 -25.70 10.29 -17.56
CA ASP A 59 -24.53 9.68 -18.21
C ASP A 59 -24.75 8.16 -18.39
N PRO A 60 -24.79 7.63 -19.62
CA PRO A 60 -25.06 6.21 -19.87
C PRO A 60 -24.00 5.26 -19.28
N GLY A 61 -22.74 5.69 -19.16
CA GLY A 61 -21.65 4.86 -18.63
C GLY A 61 -21.60 4.80 -17.11
N LEU A 62 -22.24 5.76 -16.43
CA LEU A 62 -22.24 5.86 -14.98
C LEU A 62 -23.03 4.73 -14.30
N TRP A 63 -24.20 4.38 -14.85
CA TRP A 63 -25.02 3.31 -14.28
C TRP A 63 -24.33 1.93 -14.35
N GLN A 64 -23.67 1.63 -15.46
CA GLN A 64 -22.92 0.38 -15.62
C GLN A 64 -21.78 0.28 -14.58
N LEU A 65 -21.11 1.40 -14.28
CA LEU A 65 -20.11 1.45 -13.22
C LEU A 65 -20.73 1.25 -11.83
N ILE A 66 -21.88 1.87 -11.55
CA ILE A 66 -22.64 1.70 -10.31
C ILE A 66 -23.01 0.22 -10.09
N GLU A 67 -23.54 -0.46 -11.11
CA GLU A 67 -23.90 -1.89 -11.03
C GLU A 67 -22.69 -2.78 -10.70
N ARG A 68 -21.53 -2.46 -11.28
CA ARG A 68 -20.29 -3.18 -11.00
C ARG A 68 -19.79 -2.92 -9.58
N LEU A 69 -19.84 -1.68 -9.11
CA LEU A 69 -19.45 -1.33 -7.74
C LEU A 69 -20.37 -1.98 -6.69
N ILE A 70 -21.67 -2.05 -6.96
CA ILE A 70 -22.63 -2.80 -6.15
C ILE A 70 -22.20 -4.27 -6.07
N THR A 71 -21.98 -4.91 -7.22
CA THR A 71 -21.55 -6.32 -7.29
C THR A 71 -20.26 -6.55 -6.51
N LYS A 72 -19.26 -5.67 -6.69
CA LYS A 72 -18.00 -5.73 -5.95
C LYS A 72 -18.20 -5.58 -4.44
N CYS A 73 -19.08 -4.68 -4.02
CA CYS A 73 -19.39 -4.50 -2.60
C CYS A 73 -20.04 -5.74 -1.99
N LEU A 74 -20.90 -6.43 -2.75
CA LEU A 74 -21.50 -7.70 -2.34
C LEU A 74 -20.45 -8.81 -2.20
N HIS A 75 -19.47 -8.88 -3.12
CA HIS A 75 -18.39 -9.85 -3.03
C HIS A 75 -17.45 -9.60 -1.84
N LEU A 76 -17.20 -8.33 -1.51
CA LEU A 76 -16.31 -7.94 -0.41
C LEU A 76 -16.98 -7.99 0.97
N SER A 77 -18.28 -7.71 1.04
CA SER A 77 -19.04 -7.61 2.29
C SER A 77 -20.50 -8.01 2.11
N PRO A 78 -20.79 -9.30 1.90
CA PRO A 78 -22.13 -9.78 1.54
C PRO A 78 -23.20 -9.48 2.60
N PHE A 79 -22.81 -9.37 3.88
CA PHE A 79 -23.76 -9.08 4.97
C PHE A 79 -24.09 -7.60 5.14
N ASP A 80 -23.30 -6.70 4.54
CA ASP A 80 -23.54 -5.25 4.62
C ASP A 80 -24.57 -4.73 3.61
N VAL A 81 -25.06 -5.61 2.71
CA VAL A 81 -26.01 -5.26 1.64
C VAL A 81 -27.27 -4.56 2.12
N ILE A 82 -27.70 -4.77 3.37
CA ILE A 82 -28.86 -4.09 3.95
C ILE A 82 -28.76 -2.56 3.90
N ASN A 83 -27.53 -2.03 3.80
CA ASN A 83 -27.26 -0.60 3.72
C ASN A 83 -27.20 -0.08 2.26
N ILE A 84 -27.27 -0.98 1.27
CA ILE A 84 -27.16 -0.67 -0.16
C ILE A 84 -28.47 -1.09 -0.82
N SER A 85 -29.51 -0.28 -0.64
CA SER A 85 -30.83 -0.53 -1.22
C SER A 85 -30.99 0.20 -2.56
N THR A 86 -30.50 -0.40 -3.64
CA THR A 86 -30.71 0.11 -5.01
C THR A 86 -31.70 -0.78 -5.78
N PRO A 87 -32.45 -0.25 -6.77
CA PRO A 87 -33.39 -1.03 -7.57
C PRO A 87 -32.77 -2.24 -8.28
N SER A 88 -31.51 -2.16 -8.69
CA SER A 88 -30.77 -3.26 -9.34
C SER A 88 -30.51 -4.44 -8.38
N VAL A 89 -30.14 -4.16 -7.12
CA VAL A 89 -29.99 -5.18 -6.07
C VAL A 89 -31.34 -5.83 -5.75
N LEU A 90 -32.39 -5.02 -5.69
CA LEU A 90 -33.75 -5.47 -5.40
C LEU A 90 -34.38 -6.26 -6.55
N GLY A 91 -33.85 -6.21 -7.77
CA GLY A 91 -34.40 -6.92 -8.93
C GLY A 91 -34.03 -8.41 -9.03
N ASN A 92 -33.00 -8.86 -8.32
CA ASN A 92 -32.51 -10.25 -8.38
C ASN A 92 -33.15 -11.11 -7.26
N PRO A 93 -33.91 -12.17 -7.59
CA PRO A 93 -34.59 -13.00 -6.59
C PRO A 93 -33.66 -13.65 -5.54
N ALA A 94 -32.44 -14.03 -5.94
CA ALA A 94 -31.46 -14.62 -5.02
C ALA A 94 -30.97 -13.58 -4.00
N PHE A 95 -30.73 -12.34 -4.43
CA PHE A 95 -30.37 -11.25 -3.51
C PHE A 95 -31.54 -10.85 -2.61
N GLN A 96 -32.77 -10.84 -3.11
CA GLN A 96 -33.96 -10.55 -2.29
C GLN A 96 -34.10 -11.52 -1.11
N ALA A 97 -33.88 -12.83 -1.33
CA ALA A 97 -33.95 -13.83 -0.27
C ALA A 97 -32.85 -13.63 0.79
N LYS A 98 -31.62 -13.34 0.36
CA LYS A 98 -30.49 -13.02 1.25
C LYS A 98 -30.76 -11.76 2.08
N ILE A 99 -31.19 -10.68 1.43
CA ILE A 99 -31.53 -9.40 2.08
C ILE A 99 -32.63 -9.58 3.11
N ARG A 100 -33.69 -10.32 2.77
CA ARG A 100 -34.77 -10.65 3.71
C ARG A 100 -34.23 -11.37 4.94
N THR A 101 -33.40 -12.39 4.73
CA THR A 101 -32.78 -13.16 5.82
C THR A 101 -31.91 -12.26 6.70
N LEU A 102 -31.12 -11.36 6.13
CA LEU A 102 -30.30 -10.40 6.87
C LEU A 102 -31.15 -9.42 7.68
N HIS A 103 -32.27 -8.94 7.14
CA HIS A 103 -33.21 -8.10 7.88
C HIS A 103 -33.88 -8.86 9.04
N GLU A 104 -34.31 -10.10 8.81
CA GLU A 104 -34.90 -10.97 9.84
C GLU A 104 -33.92 -11.29 10.98
N ASN A 105 -32.61 -11.30 10.70
CA ASN A 105 -31.55 -11.52 11.68
C ASN A 105 -30.89 -10.22 12.19
N ASN A 106 -31.45 -9.04 11.88
CA ASN A 106 -30.92 -7.76 12.37
C ASN A 106 -31.46 -7.42 13.77
N PHE A 107 -31.06 -8.19 14.77
CA PHE A 107 -31.68 -8.19 16.11
C PHE A 107 -31.47 -6.91 16.92
N ALA A 108 -30.32 -6.24 16.75
CA ALA A 108 -29.90 -5.13 17.61
C ALA A 108 -29.30 -3.95 16.80
N PRO A 109 -30.10 -3.30 15.92
CA PRO A 109 -29.60 -2.28 15.01
C PRO A 109 -29.09 -1.03 15.73
N ALA A 110 -29.64 -0.69 16.91
CA ALA A 110 -29.22 0.47 17.68
C ALA A 110 -27.83 0.24 18.31
N GLU A 111 -27.59 -0.94 18.85
CA GLU A 111 -26.31 -1.37 19.41
C GLU A 111 -25.26 -1.44 18.31
N LEU A 112 -25.59 -2.04 17.16
CA LEU A 112 -24.68 -2.11 16.02
C LEU A 112 -24.31 -0.70 15.51
N ALA A 113 -25.29 0.22 15.44
CA ALA A 113 -25.01 1.61 15.07
C ALA A 113 -24.09 2.34 16.06
N ARG A 114 -24.10 1.96 17.35
CA ARG A 114 -23.10 2.47 18.33
C ARG A 114 -21.73 1.85 18.09
N ILE A 115 -21.66 0.57 17.72
CA ILE A 115 -20.41 -0.10 17.34
C ILE A 115 -19.82 0.55 16.07
N ASP A 116 -20.65 0.92 15.11
CA ASP A 116 -20.21 1.61 13.88
C ASP A 116 -19.62 3.01 14.14
N GLN A 117 -19.83 3.59 15.33
CA GLN A 117 -19.16 4.84 15.76
C GLN A 117 -17.74 4.60 16.29
N ILE A 118 -17.36 3.34 16.55
CA ILE A 118 -16.00 2.98 16.94
C ILE A 118 -15.12 3.05 15.70
N ASP A 119 -13.98 3.73 15.78
CA ASP A 119 -12.98 3.68 14.71
C ASP A 119 -12.28 2.32 14.78
N PHE A 120 -12.75 1.35 13.98
CA PHE A 120 -12.21 -0.02 13.96
C PHE A 120 -10.69 -0.04 13.74
N LEU A 121 -10.12 0.96 13.05
CA LEU A 121 -8.69 1.00 12.76
C LEU A 121 -7.86 1.37 13.99
N ARG A 122 -8.47 2.05 14.96
CA ARG A 122 -7.82 2.51 16.19
C ARG A 122 -8.19 1.64 17.39
N ASP A 123 -9.46 1.25 17.46
CA ASP A 123 -10.08 0.60 18.62
C ASP A 123 -10.69 -0.77 18.24
N SER A 124 -10.04 -1.52 17.34
CA SER A 124 -10.52 -2.84 16.89
C SER A 124 -10.77 -3.81 18.04
N ALA A 125 -9.94 -3.80 19.09
CA ALA A 125 -10.16 -4.59 20.29
C ALA A 125 -11.50 -4.27 21.00
N ARG A 126 -11.85 -2.99 21.12
CA ARG A 126 -13.13 -2.55 21.72
C ARG A 126 -14.32 -2.93 20.82
N ALA A 127 -14.18 -2.73 19.52
CA ALA A 127 -15.20 -3.13 18.55
C ALA A 127 -15.45 -4.66 18.63
N ARG A 128 -14.36 -5.43 18.68
CA ARG A 128 -14.40 -6.89 18.83
C ARG A 128 -15.14 -7.33 20.08
N GLU A 129 -14.83 -6.75 21.24
CA GLU A 129 -15.49 -7.07 22.51
C GLU A 129 -17.00 -6.81 22.45
N ALA A 130 -17.41 -5.66 21.91
CA ALA A 130 -18.82 -5.33 21.76
C ALA A 130 -19.56 -6.30 20.81
N LEU A 131 -18.92 -6.68 19.69
CA LEU A 131 -19.47 -7.64 18.73
C LEU A 131 -19.61 -9.05 19.32
N LEU A 132 -18.67 -9.48 20.16
CA LEU A 132 -18.78 -10.75 20.89
C LEU A 132 -19.98 -10.77 21.84
N GLY A 133 -20.25 -9.66 22.52
CA GLY A 133 -21.44 -9.53 23.37
C GLY A 133 -22.75 -9.66 22.59
N LEU A 134 -22.82 -9.06 21.40
CA LEU A 134 -23.98 -9.22 20.50
C LEU A 134 -24.15 -10.67 20.06
N LEU A 135 -23.06 -11.33 19.66
CA LEU A 135 -23.08 -12.70 19.18
C LEU A 135 -23.48 -13.69 20.28
N ALA A 136 -23.01 -13.47 21.52
CA ALA A 136 -23.40 -14.28 22.67
C ALA A 136 -24.90 -14.19 22.98
N THR A 137 -25.51 -13.02 22.73
CA THR A 137 -26.96 -12.81 22.93
C THR A 137 -27.78 -13.31 21.74
N HIS A 138 -27.23 -13.18 20.54
CA HIS A 138 -27.88 -13.52 19.28
C HIS A 138 -26.97 -14.40 18.40
N PRO A 139 -26.93 -15.72 18.64
CA PRO A 139 -26.01 -16.64 17.95
C PRO A 139 -26.17 -16.71 16.42
N THR A 140 -27.27 -16.20 15.85
CA THR A 140 -27.50 -16.18 14.39
C THR A 140 -27.28 -14.80 13.76
N TYR A 141 -26.75 -13.82 14.51
CA TYR A 141 -26.59 -12.45 14.03
C TYR A 141 -25.44 -12.32 13.01
N ALA A 142 -25.76 -12.62 11.74
CA ALA A 142 -24.78 -12.72 10.65
C ALA A 142 -23.97 -11.43 10.43
N LEU A 143 -24.61 -10.26 10.50
CA LEU A 143 -23.91 -8.98 10.33
C LEU A 143 -22.86 -8.75 11.43
N ALA A 144 -23.17 -9.09 12.69
CA ALA A 144 -22.19 -9.02 13.77
C ALA A 144 -21.02 -10.00 13.54
N ALA A 145 -21.29 -11.23 13.10
CA ALA A 145 -20.26 -12.22 12.76
C ALA A 145 -19.34 -11.74 11.62
N GLY A 146 -19.91 -11.14 10.56
CA GLY A 146 -19.14 -10.56 9.47
C GLY A 146 -18.24 -9.41 9.91
N ARG A 147 -18.73 -8.51 10.76
CA ARG A 147 -17.94 -7.43 11.38
C ARG A 147 -16.86 -7.95 12.31
N LEU A 148 -17.11 -9.07 12.97
CA LEU A 148 -16.16 -9.68 13.90
C LEU A 148 -14.95 -10.28 13.17
N LEU A 149 -15.13 -10.82 11.95
CA LEU A 149 -14.00 -11.19 11.08
C LEU A 149 -13.13 -9.97 10.72
N VAL A 150 -13.75 -8.81 10.43
CA VAL A 150 -12.99 -7.57 10.18
C VAL A 150 -12.21 -7.14 11.42
N ALA A 151 -12.82 -7.22 12.61
CA ALA A 151 -12.12 -6.90 13.86
C ALA A 151 -10.97 -7.89 14.14
N ASP A 152 -11.19 -9.19 13.96
CA ASP A 152 -10.15 -10.22 14.09
C ASP A 152 -8.99 -9.98 13.11
N PHE A 153 -9.28 -9.61 11.87
CA PHE A 153 -8.28 -9.28 10.87
C PHE A 153 -7.41 -8.10 11.32
N LEU A 154 -8.02 -7.02 11.81
CA LEU A 154 -7.28 -5.85 12.32
C LEU A 154 -6.45 -6.18 13.57
N GLU A 155 -6.91 -7.11 14.41
CA GLU A 155 -6.23 -7.60 15.62
C GLU A 155 -5.20 -8.73 15.35
N ARG A 156 -4.88 -9.03 14.09
CA ARG A 156 -3.98 -10.13 13.68
C ARG A 156 -4.43 -11.51 14.20
N LYS A 157 -5.73 -11.75 14.38
CA LYS A 157 -6.28 -13.04 14.81
C LYS A 157 -6.55 -13.95 13.61
N ALA A 158 -5.59 -14.81 13.30
CA ALA A 158 -5.70 -15.77 12.19
C ALA A 158 -6.78 -16.83 12.41
N SER A 159 -7.05 -17.24 13.66
CA SER A 159 -8.06 -18.25 14.01
C SER A 159 -9.15 -17.63 14.88
N PRO A 160 -10.35 -17.38 14.32
CA PRO A 160 -11.46 -16.80 15.07
C PRO A 160 -11.96 -17.74 16.18
N ASP A 161 -11.78 -17.33 17.44
CA ASP A 161 -12.08 -18.13 18.64
C ASP A 161 -13.58 -18.28 18.93
N TRP A 162 -14.43 -17.50 18.27
CA TRP A 162 -15.88 -17.40 18.51
C TRP A 162 -16.72 -18.22 17.52
N LEU A 163 -16.12 -18.87 16.52
CA LEU A 163 -16.88 -19.58 15.47
C LEU A 163 -17.84 -20.62 16.03
N HIS A 164 -17.46 -21.28 17.13
CA HIS A 164 -18.29 -22.27 17.82
C HIS A 164 -19.58 -21.67 18.43
N ALA A 165 -19.61 -20.37 18.68
CA ALA A 165 -20.74 -19.64 19.23
C ALA A 165 -21.65 -19.02 18.14
N PHE A 166 -21.25 -19.07 16.87
CA PHE A 166 -22.04 -18.56 15.75
C PHE A 166 -22.74 -19.70 15.01
N THR A 167 -24.05 -19.58 14.81
CA THR A 167 -24.84 -20.45 13.96
C THR A 167 -25.30 -19.68 12.73
N CYS A 168 -24.61 -19.87 11.60
CA CYS A 168 -24.93 -19.18 10.35
C CYS A 168 -26.30 -19.62 9.79
N PRO A 169 -27.23 -18.70 9.51
CA PRO A 169 -28.50 -19.03 8.85
C PRO A 169 -28.29 -19.69 7.48
N GLU A 170 -29.13 -20.67 7.13
CA GLU A 170 -28.96 -21.49 5.90
C GLU A 170 -28.72 -20.67 4.61
N PRO A 171 -29.50 -19.61 4.31
CA PRO A 171 -29.32 -18.82 3.08
C PRO A 171 -28.00 -18.04 3.03
N LEU A 172 -27.30 -17.90 4.15
CA LEU A 172 -26.08 -17.10 4.31
C LEU A 172 -24.82 -17.94 4.47
N LYS A 173 -24.94 -19.28 4.52
CA LYS A 173 -23.79 -20.18 4.75
C LYS A 173 -22.71 -20.05 3.68
N GLY A 174 -23.08 -19.96 2.41
CA GLY A 174 -22.14 -19.77 1.30
C GLY A 174 -21.36 -18.47 1.43
N ASP A 175 -22.07 -17.36 1.69
CA ASP A 175 -21.47 -16.04 1.89
C ASP A 175 -20.52 -16.03 3.10
N PHE A 176 -20.94 -16.62 4.24
CA PHE A 176 -20.08 -16.71 5.42
C PHE A 176 -18.85 -17.59 5.18
N GLY A 177 -19.03 -18.73 4.50
CA GLY A 177 -17.94 -19.64 4.14
C GLY A 177 -16.90 -18.92 3.29
N GLY A 178 -17.32 -18.14 2.30
CA GLY A 178 -16.44 -17.32 1.47
C GLY A 178 -15.71 -16.22 2.26
N MET A 179 -16.42 -15.53 3.16
CA MET A 179 -15.81 -14.53 4.05
C MET A 179 -14.74 -15.16 4.97
N LEU A 180 -15.04 -16.32 5.56
CA LEU A 180 -14.13 -17.03 6.45
C LEU A 180 -12.92 -17.59 5.68
N PHE A 181 -13.14 -18.10 4.46
CA PHE A 181 -12.07 -18.47 3.55
C PHE A 181 -11.12 -17.30 3.27
N ASN A 182 -11.65 -16.14 2.88
CA ASN A 182 -10.85 -14.94 2.63
C ASN A 182 -10.06 -14.51 3.87
N HIS A 183 -10.68 -14.58 5.06
CA HIS A 183 -10.01 -14.27 6.33
C HIS A 183 -8.79 -15.17 6.55
N TYR A 184 -8.98 -16.50 6.48
CA TYR A 184 -7.86 -17.43 6.66
C TYR A 184 -6.79 -17.25 5.60
N ALA A 185 -7.17 -17.09 4.34
CA ALA A 185 -6.25 -16.91 3.22
C ALA A 185 -5.43 -15.62 3.37
N ALA A 186 -6.07 -14.50 3.72
CA ALA A 186 -5.41 -13.21 3.92
C ALA A 186 -4.50 -13.20 5.16
N MET A 187 -4.82 -14.01 6.17
CA MET A 187 -4.01 -14.18 7.39
C MET A 187 -2.89 -15.23 7.26
N GLY A 188 -2.78 -15.89 6.10
CA GLY A 188 -1.77 -16.93 5.85
C GLY A 188 -2.06 -18.27 6.55
N ASN A 189 -3.28 -18.51 7.02
CA ASN A 189 -3.70 -19.79 7.57
C ASN A 189 -4.08 -20.75 6.43
N VAL A 190 -3.06 -21.34 5.80
CA VAL A 190 -3.20 -22.17 4.59
C VAL A 190 -4.12 -23.37 4.82
N GLU A 191 -3.89 -24.14 5.88
CA GLU A 191 -4.64 -25.37 6.16
C GLU A 191 -6.15 -25.11 6.33
N ALA A 192 -6.52 -24.10 7.14
CA ALA A 192 -7.92 -23.78 7.37
C ALA A 192 -8.59 -23.18 6.12
N ALA A 193 -7.86 -22.39 5.33
CA ALA A 193 -8.37 -21.85 4.08
C ALA A 193 -8.62 -22.96 3.04
N GLU A 194 -7.74 -23.95 2.94
CA GLU A 194 -7.92 -25.08 2.02
C GLU A 194 -9.13 -25.94 2.36
N ALA A 195 -9.28 -26.30 3.63
CA ALA A 195 -10.42 -27.08 4.09
C ALA A 195 -11.76 -26.38 3.75
N LEU A 196 -11.80 -25.05 3.85
CA LEU A 196 -12.96 -24.28 3.41
C LEU A 196 -13.11 -24.24 1.91
N TRP A 197 -12.03 -24.01 1.16
CA TRP A 197 -12.05 -23.95 -0.30
C TRP A 197 -12.70 -25.19 -0.93
N GLU A 198 -12.36 -26.38 -0.42
CA GLU A 198 -12.94 -27.65 -0.89
C GLU A 198 -14.44 -27.79 -0.59
N SER A 199 -14.93 -27.08 0.43
CA SER A 199 -16.33 -27.07 0.84
C SER A 199 -17.19 -25.99 0.15
N LEU A 200 -16.57 -25.00 -0.48
CA LEU A 200 -17.29 -23.91 -1.15
C LEU A 200 -17.99 -24.41 -2.42
N SER A 201 -19.27 -24.08 -2.54
CA SER A 201 -20.03 -24.33 -3.77
C SER A 201 -19.49 -23.46 -4.92
N PRO A 202 -19.37 -23.98 -6.15
CA PRO A 202 -19.00 -23.18 -7.31
C PRO A 202 -19.87 -21.93 -7.54
N ALA A 203 -21.12 -21.95 -7.07
CA ALA A 203 -22.04 -20.82 -7.18
C ALA A 203 -21.71 -19.65 -6.22
N ASP A 204 -20.94 -19.92 -5.17
CA ASP A 204 -20.52 -18.93 -4.16
C ASP A 204 -19.10 -18.39 -4.43
N ILE A 205 -18.39 -18.95 -5.42
CA ILE A 205 -17.04 -18.53 -5.78
C ILE A 205 -17.10 -17.30 -6.70
N ASN A 206 -16.35 -16.26 -6.35
CA ASN A 206 -16.21 -15.03 -7.12
C ASN A 206 -14.72 -14.69 -7.32
N GLU A 207 -14.42 -13.57 -7.97
CA GLU A 207 -13.07 -13.14 -8.29
C GLU A 207 -12.21 -12.90 -7.03
N VAL A 208 -12.81 -12.43 -5.93
CA VAL A 208 -12.09 -12.21 -4.66
C VAL A 208 -11.62 -13.55 -4.09
N HIS A 209 -12.51 -14.54 -4.05
CA HIS A 209 -12.18 -15.90 -3.62
C HIS A 209 -11.08 -16.51 -4.50
N LEU A 210 -11.17 -16.35 -5.82
CA LEU A 210 -10.17 -16.85 -6.76
C LEU A 210 -8.79 -16.18 -6.61
N ASN A 211 -8.75 -14.88 -6.33
CA ASN A 211 -7.49 -14.16 -6.06
C ASN A 211 -6.79 -14.72 -4.80
N HIS A 212 -7.54 -14.99 -3.74
CA HIS A 212 -7.01 -15.62 -2.54
C HIS A 212 -6.57 -17.07 -2.78
N ALA A 213 -7.36 -17.85 -3.52
CA ALA A 213 -7.01 -19.22 -3.90
C ALA A 213 -5.73 -19.29 -4.75
N ALA A 214 -5.50 -18.29 -5.60
CA ALA A 214 -4.29 -18.19 -6.39
C ALA A 214 -3.03 -18.02 -5.52
N GLU A 215 -3.05 -17.10 -4.55
CA GLU A 215 -1.91 -16.92 -3.64
C GLU A 215 -1.73 -18.13 -2.71
N LEU A 216 -2.80 -18.78 -2.27
CA LEU A 216 -2.70 -20.04 -1.53
C LEU A 216 -2.03 -21.15 -2.36
N ALA A 217 -2.43 -21.32 -3.62
CA ALA A 217 -1.80 -22.29 -4.52
C ALA A 217 -0.31 -21.99 -4.70
N ARG A 218 0.06 -20.72 -4.87
CA ARG A 218 1.46 -20.30 -4.93
C ARG A 218 2.23 -20.60 -3.65
N MET A 219 1.66 -20.31 -2.48
CA MET A 219 2.31 -20.59 -1.18
C MET A 219 2.65 -22.08 -1.00
N ARG A 220 1.90 -22.98 -1.64
CA ARG A 220 2.17 -24.43 -1.67
C ARG A 220 3.15 -24.87 -2.75
N GLY A 221 3.63 -23.94 -3.58
CA GLY A 221 4.48 -24.24 -4.73
C GLY A 221 3.70 -24.67 -5.99
N ASP A 222 2.38 -24.58 -6.01
CA ASP A 222 1.55 -24.85 -7.21
C ASP A 222 1.39 -23.58 -8.06
N ALA A 223 2.46 -23.24 -8.79
CA ALA A 223 2.46 -22.09 -9.69
C ALA A 223 1.42 -22.22 -10.83
N LYS A 224 1.17 -23.44 -11.32
CA LYS A 224 0.19 -23.67 -12.40
C LYS A 224 -1.23 -23.44 -11.92
N GLY A 225 -1.57 -23.94 -10.73
CA GLY A 225 -2.85 -23.68 -10.09
C GLY A 225 -3.05 -22.20 -9.80
N ALA A 226 -2.01 -21.50 -9.31
CA ALA A 226 -2.07 -20.07 -9.08
C ALA A 226 -2.41 -19.28 -10.36
N VAL A 227 -1.72 -19.56 -11.46
CA VAL A 227 -2.02 -18.99 -12.79
C VAL A 227 -3.46 -19.27 -13.21
N ALA A 228 -3.91 -20.53 -13.10
CA ALA A 228 -5.27 -20.92 -13.50
C ALA A 228 -6.36 -20.22 -12.66
N PHE A 229 -6.13 -20.01 -11.36
CA PHE A 229 -7.08 -19.27 -10.51
C PHE A 229 -7.14 -17.79 -10.89
N TYR A 230 -6.01 -17.16 -11.19
CA TYR A 230 -6.01 -15.77 -11.66
C TYR A 230 -6.65 -15.60 -13.03
N GLU A 231 -6.43 -16.51 -13.97
CA GLU A 231 -7.11 -16.50 -15.27
C GLU A 231 -8.63 -16.61 -15.10
N LYS A 232 -9.10 -17.50 -14.21
CA LYS A 232 -10.53 -17.59 -13.86
C LYS A 232 -11.04 -16.31 -13.19
N SER A 233 -10.25 -15.71 -12.30
CA SER A 233 -10.61 -14.44 -11.65
C SER A 233 -10.80 -13.32 -12.69
N LEU A 234 -9.87 -13.19 -13.63
CA LEU A 234 -9.95 -12.21 -14.72
C LEU A 234 -11.10 -12.48 -15.70
N ALA A 235 -11.53 -13.74 -15.84
CA ALA A 235 -12.71 -14.08 -16.61
C ALA A 235 -14.03 -13.63 -15.94
N LEU A 236 -14.05 -13.53 -14.60
CA LEU A 236 -15.20 -12.99 -13.85
C LEU A 236 -15.17 -11.47 -13.74
N ASP A 237 -13.99 -10.88 -13.53
CA ASP A 237 -13.77 -9.43 -13.44
C ASP A 237 -12.48 -9.05 -14.18
N GLY A 238 -12.62 -8.58 -15.42
CA GLY A 238 -11.50 -8.26 -16.30
C GLY A 238 -10.72 -7.01 -15.90
N ASP A 239 -11.28 -6.16 -15.03
CA ASP A 239 -10.71 -4.86 -14.66
C ASP A 239 -9.92 -4.95 -13.36
N GLN A 240 -9.05 -5.95 -13.27
CA GLN A 240 -8.18 -6.18 -12.12
C GLN A 240 -6.71 -6.02 -12.56
N ALA A 241 -6.28 -4.79 -12.84
CA ALA A 241 -4.89 -4.55 -13.25
C ALA A 241 -3.85 -5.12 -12.26
N PRO A 242 -4.03 -5.03 -10.91
CA PRO A 242 -3.11 -5.69 -9.98
C PRO A 242 -3.01 -7.21 -10.18
N VAL A 243 -4.13 -7.89 -10.47
CA VAL A 243 -4.14 -9.33 -10.81
C VAL A 243 -3.34 -9.58 -12.08
N ARG A 244 -3.49 -8.73 -13.11
CA ARG A 244 -2.74 -8.88 -14.37
C ARG A 244 -1.23 -8.73 -14.17
N PHE A 245 -0.78 -7.76 -13.36
CA PHE A 245 0.64 -7.64 -13.01
C PHE A 245 1.14 -8.87 -12.25
N ARG A 246 0.36 -9.35 -11.28
CA ARG A 246 0.73 -10.54 -10.50
C ARG A 246 0.76 -11.81 -11.36
N LEU A 247 -0.23 -12.00 -12.22
CA LEU A 247 -0.31 -13.08 -13.18
C LEU A 247 0.87 -13.07 -14.16
N ALA A 248 1.24 -11.88 -14.68
CA ALA A 248 2.37 -11.73 -15.59
C ALA A 248 3.70 -12.16 -14.92
N GLU A 249 3.90 -11.80 -13.65
CA GLU A 249 5.06 -12.24 -12.86
C GLU A 249 5.04 -13.76 -12.63
N LEU A 250 3.87 -14.37 -12.36
CA LEU A 250 3.78 -15.83 -12.19
C LEU A 250 4.02 -16.60 -13.50
N GLN A 251 3.56 -16.08 -14.63
CA GLN A 251 3.75 -16.69 -15.95
C GLN A 251 5.17 -16.51 -16.47
N ARG A 252 5.80 -15.38 -16.17
CA ARG A 252 7.18 -15.05 -16.56
C ARG A 252 7.93 -14.47 -15.35
N PRO A 253 8.38 -15.34 -14.43
CA PRO A 253 9.09 -14.89 -13.23
C PRO A 253 10.32 -14.07 -13.58
N SER A 254 10.45 -12.94 -12.89
CA SER A 254 11.60 -12.08 -13.00
C SER A 254 12.85 -12.80 -12.49
N VAL A 255 13.98 -12.56 -13.16
CA VAL A 255 15.24 -13.23 -12.85
C VAL A 255 16.23 -12.19 -12.35
N LYS A 256 16.71 -12.38 -11.11
CA LYS A 256 17.81 -11.60 -10.56
C LYS A 256 19.14 -11.99 -11.22
N ARG A 257 20.05 -11.02 -11.29
CA ARG A 257 21.41 -11.08 -11.85
C ARG A 257 22.44 -10.83 -10.73
N PRO A 258 22.79 -11.85 -9.93
CA PRO A 258 23.68 -11.68 -8.77
C PRO A 258 25.06 -11.13 -9.14
N GLU A 259 25.54 -11.41 -10.35
CA GLU A 259 26.83 -10.94 -10.86
C GLU A 259 26.95 -9.41 -10.91
N LEU A 260 25.83 -8.68 -10.98
CA LEU A 260 25.83 -7.22 -11.00
C LEU A 260 26.36 -6.61 -9.71
N VAL A 261 26.20 -7.28 -8.56
CA VAL A 261 26.72 -6.81 -7.27
C VAL A 261 28.26 -6.70 -7.28
N ALA A 262 28.92 -7.57 -8.04
CA ALA A 262 30.38 -7.53 -8.20
C ALA A 262 30.84 -6.59 -9.34
N GLN A 263 29.98 -6.32 -10.32
CA GLN A 263 30.31 -5.54 -11.52
C GLN A 263 30.03 -4.04 -11.37
N LYS A 264 29.05 -3.66 -10.55
CA LYS A 264 28.60 -2.28 -10.38
C LYS A 264 29.16 -1.65 -9.12
N LYS A 265 29.50 -0.37 -9.21
CA LYS A 265 29.95 0.43 -8.07
C LYS A 265 28.74 1.09 -7.41
N VAL A 266 28.53 0.81 -6.12
CA VAL A 266 27.41 1.33 -5.35
C VAL A 266 27.90 2.08 -4.11
N ALA A 267 27.38 3.28 -3.90
CA ALA A 267 27.51 4.00 -2.63
C ALA A 267 26.23 3.84 -1.81
N ILE A 268 26.34 3.25 -0.62
CA ILE A 268 25.24 3.04 0.32
C ILE A 268 25.33 4.13 1.39
N TYR A 269 24.25 4.87 1.55
CA TYR A 269 24.16 6.03 2.42
C TYR A 269 23.07 5.85 3.45
N LEU A 270 23.42 6.11 4.71
CA LEU A 270 22.50 6.17 5.84
C LEU A 270 22.62 7.54 6.49
N TYR A 271 21.51 8.04 7.04
CA TYR A 271 21.53 9.17 7.97
C TYR A 271 20.65 8.84 9.17
N SER A 272 21.07 9.25 10.36
CA SER A 272 20.35 8.96 11.61
C SER A 272 20.25 10.18 12.50
N PHE A 273 19.18 10.26 13.29
CA PHE A 273 19.02 11.27 14.35
C PHE A 273 18.44 10.62 15.60
N ASN A 274 19.29 10.40 16.60
CA ASN A 274 18.92 9.92 17.92
C ASN A 274 18.14 8.58 17.93
N LYS A 275 18.58 7.61 17.13
CA LYS A 275 18.01 6.25 17.07
C LYS A 275 19.08 5.16 17.21
N ALA A 276 20.06 5.35 18.10
CA ALA A 276 21.23 4.47 18.24
C ALA A 276 20.90 2.97 18.19
N LYS A 277 19.87 2.51 18.90
CA LYS A 277 19.45 1.10 18.89
C LYS A 277 19.01 0.61 17.51
N LEU A 278 18.04 1.29 16.88
CA LEU A 278 17.51 0.91 15.56
C LEU A 278 18.59 1.03 14.47
N LEU A 279 19.47 2.03 14.58
CA LEU A 279 20.60 2.21 13.69
C LEU A 279 21.55 1.00 13.76
N GLY A 280 21.86 0.52 14.97
CA GLY A 280 22.68 -0.68 15.16
C GLY A 280 22.04 -1.94 14.60
N GLU A 281 20.72 -2.11 14.80
CA GLU A 281 19.94 -3.22 14.23
C GLU A 281 19.95 -3.17 12.69
N THR A 282 19.77 -2.00 12.10
CA THR A 282 19.83 -1.77 10.65
C THR A 282 21.22 -2.08 10.07
N LEU A 283 22.29 -1.60 10.71
CA LEU A 283 23.67 -1.87 10.27
C LEU A 283 24.04 -3.36 10.38
N THR A 284 23.55 -4.03 11.42
CA THR A 284 23.70 -5.48 11.59
C THR A 284 22.97 -6.23 10.48
N CYS A 285 21.74 -5.81 10.15
CA CYS A 285 20.99 -6.38 9.03
C CYS A 285 21.72 -6.17 7.69
N LEU A 286 22.17 -4.94 7.42
CA LEU A 286 22.90 -4.59 6.20
C LEU A 286 24.17 -5.43 6.04
N ALA A 287 24.95 -5.62 7.11
CA ALA A 287 26.16 -6.44 7.09
C ALA A 287 25.89 -7.92 6.78
N ALA A 288 24.68 -8.42 7.08
CA ALA A 288 24.27 -9.78 6.73
C ALA A 288 23.78 -9.93 5.27
N THR A 289 23.68 -8.83 4.53
CA THR A 289 23.20 -8.81 3.13
C THR A 289 24.37 -8.87 2.13
N ASP A 290 24.07 -9.23 0.88
CA ASP A 290 25.04 -9.27 -0.20
C ASP A 290 25.16 -7.89 -0.88
N ILE A 291 26.03 -7.04 -0.32
CA ILE A 291 26.34 -5.70 -0.85
C ILE A 291 27.63 -5.65 -1.68
N GLY A 292 28.31 -6.79 -1.88
CA GLY A 292 29.58 -6.84 -2.60
C GLY A 292 30.62 -5.85 -2.05
N ARG A 293 31.22 -5.05 -2.93
CA ARG A 293 32.21 -4.02 -2.59
C ARG A 293 31.61 -2.62 -2.46
N ALA A 294 30.31 -2.52 -2.21
CA ALA A 294 29.68 -1.22 -2.00
C ALA A 294 30.37 -0.44 -0.87
N SER A 295 30.47 0.88 -1.02
CA SER A 295 30.90 1.75 0.07
C SER A 295 29.71 2.04 0.99
N VAL A 296 29.95 2.20 2.29
CA VAL A 296 28.93 2.53 3.28
C VAL A 296 29.32 3.84 3.95
N THR A 297 28.44 4.84 3.90
CA THR A 297 28.63 6.12 4.60
C THR A 297 27.44 6.38 5.51
N VAL A 298 27.72 6.60 6.80
CA VAL A 298 26.71 6.90 7.82
C VAL A 298 26.86 8.34 8.29
N LEU A 299 25.83 9.16 8.08
CA LEU A 299 25.75 10.53 8.56
C LEU A 299 24.97 10.61 9.88
N LEU A 300 25.63 11.07 10.93
CA LEU A 300 24.99 11.30 12.24
C LEU A 300 24.49 12.74 12.28
N ASN A 301 23.18 12.93 12.13
CA ASN A 301 22.55 14.20 11.82
C ASN A 301 22.30 15.03 13.10
N GLY A 302 23.37 15.44 13.78
CA GLY A 302 23.26 16.13 15.07
C GLY A 302 22.85 15.21 16.22
N CYS A 303 23.30 13.95 16.19
CA CYS A 303 23.00 12.99 17.26
C CYS A 303 23.62 13.42 18.60
N SER A 304 22.84 13.28 19.66
CA SER A 304 23.24 13.50 21.05
C SER A 304 23.11 12.23 21.92
N ASP A 305 22.68 11.11 21.33
CA ASP A 305 22.62 9.79 21.95
C ASP A 305 23.86 8.95 21.61
N ASP A 306 23.82 7.64 21.90
CA ASP A 306 24.93 6.70 21.66
C ASP A 306 25.17 6.35 20.18
N SER A 307 24.55 7.05 19.22
CA SER A 307 24.63 6.70 17.80
C SER A 307 26.07 6.67 17.29
N LEU A 308 26.95 7.56 17.76
CA LEU A 308 28.35 7.55 17.36
C LEU A 308 29.06 6.26 17.78
N ALA A 309 28.92 5.87 19.05
CA ALA A 309 29.54 4.66 19.57
C ALA A 309 29.01 3.39 18.86
N VAL A 310 27.71 3.37 18.54
CA VAL A 310 27.09 2.28 17.78
C VAL A 310 27.70 2.16 16.39
N VAL A 311 27.81 3.27 15.64
CA VAL A 311 28.35 3.24 14.27
C VAL A 311 29.86 2.95 14.26
N GLU A 312 30.61 3.44 15.24
CA GLU A 312 32.03 3.11 15.40
C GLU A 312 32.23 1.61 15.61
N SER A 313 31.40 0.98 16.44
CA SER A 313 31.43 -0.47 16.66
C SER A 313 30.98 -1.24 15.41
N ALA A 314 29.94 -0.77 14.72
CA ALA A 314 29.40 -1.41 13.53
C ALA A 314 30.37 -1.45 12.35
N ARG A 315 31.40 -0.58 12.31
CA ARG A 315 32.45 -0.61 11.29
C ARG A 315 33.10 -1.99 11.16
N GLU A 316 33.26 -2.71 12.27
CA GLU A 316 33.87 -4.05 12.29
C GLU A 316 33.05 -5.10 11.52
N LEU A 317 31.75 -4.84 11.29
CA LEU A 317 30.86 -5.71 10.52
C LEU A 317 31.10 -5.61 9.00
N PHE A 318 31.90 -4.63 8.55
CA PHE A 318 32.12 -4.31 7.13
C PHE A 318 33.62 -4.37 6.75
N PRO A 319 34.33 -5.48 7.04
CA PRO A 319 35.80 -5.54 6.89
C PRO A 319 36.29 -5.39 5.44
N ASP A 320 35.45 -5.74 4.46
CA ASP A 320 35.77 -5.71 3.03
C ASP A 320 35.18 -4.48 2.31
N ASN A 321 34.53 -3.56 3.03
CA ASN A 321 33.85 -2.40 2.48
C ASN A 321 34.49 -1.10 2.99
N ALA A 322 34.54 -0.09 2.12
CA ALA A 322 34.90 1.26 2.57
C ALA A 322 33.79 1.79 3.47
N PHE A 323 34.11 2.12 4.73
CA PHE A 323 33.13 2.55 5.73
C PHE A 323 33.46 3.95 6.29
N THR A 324 32.58 4.92 6.04
CA THR A 324 32.78 6.33 6.42
C THR A 324 31.73 6.77 7.45
N ILE A 325 32.16 7.51 8.47
CA ILE A 325 31.28 8.09 9.49
C ILE A 325 31.36 9.62 9.38
N LEU A 326 30.21 10.28 9.25
CA LEU A 326 30.10 11.74 9.10
C LEU A 326 29.24 12.33 10.22
N PRO A 327 29.83 12.78 11.34
CA PRO A 327 29.09 13.47 12.37
C PRO A 327 28.83 14.93 11.99
N LEU A 328 27.56 15.34 12.08
CA LEU A 328 27.16 16.75 12.01
C LEU A 328 26.90 17.30 13.41
N PRO A 329 27.20 18.59 13.66
CA PRO A 329 27.00 19.21 14.98
C PRO A 329 25.53 19.56 15.26
N VAL A 330 24.68 19.60 14.24
CA VAL A 330 23.26 19.98 14.34
C VAL A 330 22.41 19.12 13.41
N ASN A 331 21.16 18.91 13.78
CA ASN A 331 20.19 18.25 12.92
C ASN A 331 19.72 19.20 11.82
N ILE A 332 20.05 18.85 10.56
CA ILE A 332 19.69 19.64 9.37
C ILE A 332 18.44 19.14 8.65
N GLY A 333 17.78 18.11 9.17
CA GLY A 333 16.65 17.44 8.51
C GLY A 333 17.07 16.43 7.44
N ALA A 334 16.13 15.58 7.01
CA ALA A 334 16.36 14.51 6.05
C ALA A 334 16.74 14.98 4.63
N PRO A 335 16.07 15.98 4.01
CA PRO A 335 16.43 16.42 2.66
C PRO A 335 17.85 17.00 2.60
N ALA A 336 18.23 17.77 3.62
CA ALA A 336 19.56 18.37 3.69
C ALA A 336 20.65 17.32 4.00
N ALA A 337 20.36 16.32 4.83
CA ALA A 337 21.26 15.18 5.06
C ALA A 337 21.47 14.35 3.78
N ARG A 338 20.40 14.06 3.04
CA ARG A 338 20.49 13.42 1.71
C ARG A 338 21.34 14.25 0.76
N ASN A 339 21.13 15.56 0.68
CA ASN A 339 21.95 16.45 -0.15
C ASN A 339 23.42 16.49 0.28
N TRP A 340 23.70 16.46 1.59
CA TRP A 340 25.08 16.38 2.07
C TRP A 340 25.77 15.13 1.54
N LEU A 341 25.09 13.98 1.63
CA LEU A 341 25.57 12.70 1.14
C LEU A 341 25.71 12.67 -0.39
N THR A 342 24.72 13.18 -1.15
CA THR A 342 24.82 13.22 -2.62
C THR A 342 25.94 14.13 -3.12
N ASN A 343 26.32 15.17 -2.38
CA ASN A 343 27.43 16.05 -2.75
C ASN A 343 28.83 15.48 -2.45
N LEU A 344 28.94 14.30 -1.82
CA LEU A 344 30.23 13.64 -1.63
C LEU A 344 30.82 13.15 -2.98
N PRO A 345 32.16 13.17 -3.15
CA PRO A 345 32.81 12.63 -4.35
C PRO A 345 32.41 11.18 -4.65
N SER A 346 32.23 10.36 -3.60
CA SER A 346 31.79 8.98 -3.70
C SER A 346 30.50 8.80 -4.49
N THR A 347 29.57 9.77 -4.45
CA THR A 347 28.34 9.70 -5.24
C THR A 347 28.64 9.64 -6.73
N TRP A 348 29.52 10.52 -7.20
CA TRP A 348 29.77 10.75 -8.61
C TRP A 348 30.74 9.74 -9.23
N GLU A 349 31.49 9.03 -8.38
CA GLU A 349 32.42 7.95 -8.73
C GLU A 349 31.75 6.55 -8.81
N ASN A 350 30.53 6.43 -8.29
CA ASN A 350 29.76 5.20 -8.30
C ASN A 350 28.70 5.20 -9.42
N ASP A 351 28.31 4.01 -9.89
CA ASP A 351 27.26 3.83 -10.90
C ASP A 351 25.87 4.09 -10.29
N TYR A 352 25.73 3.76 -9.00
CA TYR A 352 24.49 3.86 -8.24
C TYR A 352 24.73 4.39 -6.82
N VAL A 353 23.68 5.01 -6.27
CA VAL A 353 23.58 5.41 -4.86
C VAL A 353 22.35 4.76 -4.24
N ALA A 354 22.51 4.07 -3.11
CA ALA A 354 21.41 3.53 -2.33
C ALA A 354 21.25 4.33 -1.03
N PHE A 355 20.04 4.82 -0.75
CA PHE A 355 19.68 5.41 0.54
C PHE A 355 18.91 4.39 1.38
N LEU A 356 19.34 4.26 2.64
CA LEU A 356 18.65 3.50 3.68
C LEU A 356 18.30 4.44 4.83
N ASP A 357 17.10 4.29 5.38
CA ASP A 357 16.77 4.88 6.68
C ASP A 357 17.46 4.08 7.81
N ASP A 358 17.40 4.58 9.04
CA ASP A 358 18.12 4.05 10.20
C ASP A 358 17.32 3.02 11.02
N ASP A 359 16.20 2.55 10.49
CA ASP A 359 15.24 1.67 11.16
C ASP A 359 14.56 0.69 10.18
N VAL A 360 15.37 0.09 9.32
CA VAL A 360 14.95 -0.86 8.29
C VAL A 360 15.67 -2.21 8.37
N GLU A 361 14.98 -3.28 8.00
CA GLU A 361 15.55 -4.60 7.74
C GLU A 361 15.23 -5.03 6.31
N MET A 362 16.20 -5.62 5.62
CA MET A 362 16.09 -5.97 4.20
C MET A 362 16.58 -7.40 3.94
N PRO A 363 16.03 -8.09 2.92
CA PRO A 363 16.43 -9.45 2.60
C PRO A 363 17.85 -9.48 2.05
N ARG A 364 18.56 -10.62 2.26
CA ARG A 364 19.97 -10.79 1.89
C ARG A 364 20.30 -10.38 0.45
N ASP A 365 19.37 -10.56 -0.49
CA ASP A 365 19.56 -10.33 -1.93
C ASP A 365 18.93 -9.04 -2.46
N TRP A 366 18.56 -8.09 -1.58
CA TRP A 366 17.91 -6.83 -1.97
C TRP A 366 18.65 -6.07 -3.08
N LEU A 367 19.99 -5.94 -2.98
CA LEU A 367 20.79 -5.18 -3.94
C LEU A 367 20.88 -5.91 -5.28
N GLN A 368 20.88 -7.25 -5.28
CA GLN A 368 20.85 -8.04 -6.51
C GLN A 368 19.58 -7.72 -7.31
N TRP A 369 18.41 -7.67 -6.65
CA TRP A 369 17.15 -7.31 -7.29
C TRP A 369 17.16 -5.89 -7.84
N TYR A 370 17.60 -4.94 -7.03
CA TYR A 370 17.60 -3.53 -7.42
C TYR A 370 18.50 -3.27 -8.63
N LEU A 371 19.73 -3.80 -8.63
CA LEU A 371 20.64 -3.67 -9.76
C LEU A 371 20.10 -4.39 -11.01
N SER A 372 19.46 -5.55 -10.83
CA SER A 372 18.86 -6.30 -11.95
C SER A 372 17.80 -5.48 -12.68
N ILE A 373 16.95 -4.79 -11.93
CA ILE A 373 15.90 -3.92 -12.46
C ILE A 373 16.51 -2.68 -13.08
N ALA A 374 17.39 -1.99 -12.34
CA ALA A 374 18.00 -0.75 -12.81
C ALA A 374 18.74 -0.95 -14.14
N GLU A 375 19.48 -2.05 -14.29
CA GLU A 375 20.24 -2.40 -15.49
C GLU A 375 19.37 -2.98 -16.63
N ALA A 376 18.05 -3.06 -16.50
CA ALA A 376 17.17 -3.55 -17.57
C ALA A 376 16.84 -2.46 -18.61
N ASP A 377 16.83 -1.18 -18.20
CA ASP A 377 16.60 -0.02 -19.08
C ASP A 377 17.42 1.16 -18.53
N PRO A 378 18.27 1.82 -19.35
CA PRO A 378 19.08 2.96 -18.90
C PRO A 378 18.24 4.16 -18.41
N ARG A 379 16.94 4.22 -18.76
CA ARG A 379 16.01 5.24 -18.26
C ARG A 379 15.51 4.94 -16.84
N ILE A 380 15.74 3.75 -16.29
CA ILE A 380 15.41 3.47 -14.89
C ILE A 380 16.38 4.26 -14.02
N GLY A 381 15.86 5.36 -13.48
CA GLY A 381 16.58 6.26 -12.60
C GLY A 381 16.47 5.82 -11.15
N VAL A 382 15.39 5.12 -10.80
CA VAL A 382 15.01 4.81 -9.42
C VAL A 382 14.45 3.41 -9.29
N VAL A 383 14.84 2.70 -8.21
CA VAL A 383 14.24 1.43 -7.79
C VAL A 383 13.95 1.46 -6.29
N GLY A 384 12.74 1.07 -5.90
CA GLY A 384 12.34 0.84 -4.52
C GLY A 384 11.57 -0.48 -4.37
N CYS A 385 11.09 -0.77 -3.16
CA CYS A 385 10.49 -2.07 -2.84
C CYS A 385 9.17 -1.97 -2.07
N LYS A 386 8.59 -3.13 -1.79
CA LYS A 386 7.47 -3.29 -0.87
C LYS A 386 7.94 -3.04 0.56
N ILE A 387 7.25 -2.15 1.26
CA ILE A 387 7.52 -1.83 2.66
C ILE A 387 6.44 -2.45 3.54
N VAL A 388 6.85 -3.14 4.59
CA VAL A 388 5.96 -3.81 5.54
C VAL A 388 6.27 -3.42 6.99
N TYR A 389 5.25 -3.46 7.83
CA TYR A 389 5.39 -3.34 9.27
C TYR A 389 5.98 -4.62 9.88
N PRO A 390 6.69 -4.52 11.02
CA PRO A 390 7.10 -5.68 11.80
C PRO A 390 5.92 -6.56 12.23
N GLY A 391 6.20 -7.86 12.35
CA GLY A 391 5.28 -8.90 12.81
C GLY A 391 4.90 -9.92 11.74
N GLN A 392 4.22 -10.97 12.16
CA GLN A 392 3.77 -12.06 11.29
C GLN A 392 2.28 -12.36 11.56
N PRO A 393 1.41 -12.39 10.51
CA PRO A 393 1.71 -11.97 9.15
C PRO A 393 2.07 -10.48 9.07
N ALA A 394 2.98 -10.13 8.16
CA ALA A 394 3.43 -8.76 7.99
C ALA A 394 2.31 -7.90 7.38
N LYS A 395 2.14 -6.68 7.87
CA LYS A 395 1.13 -5.75 7.35
C LYS A 395 1.78 -4.81 6.33
N LEU A 396 1.15 -4.59 5.18
CA LEU A 396 1.67 -3.67 4.18
C LEU A 396 1.69 -2.23 4.73
N GLN A 397 2.78 -1.52 4.49
CA GLN A 397 2.99 -0.15 4.92
C GLN A 397 3.03 0.82 3.73
N TYR A 398 3.78 0.48 2.70
CA TYR A 398 3.93 1.28 1.48
C TYR A 398 4.27 0.38 0.31
N LEU A 399 3.66 0.61 -0.84
CA LEU A 399 3.97 -0.08 -2.10
C LEU A 399 4.55 0.93 -3.08
N TYR A 400 3.73 1.84 -3.57
CA TYR A 400 4.08 2.80 -4.61
C TYR A 400 3.00 3.87 -4.77
N ARG A 401 3.31 4.96 -5.50
CA ARG A 401 2.36 6.07 -5.75
C ARG A 401 2.40 6.60 -7.18
N TYR A 402 1.27 7.20 -7.57
CA TYR A 402 1.05 7.91 -8.83
C TYR A 402 0.49 9.30 -8.56
N VAL A 403 0.39 10.13 -9.60
CA VAL A 403 -0.47 11.31 -9.57
C VAL A 403 -1.92 10.84 -9.75
N SER A 404 -2.76 11.11 -8.74
CA SER A 404 -4.19 10.75 -8.75
C SER A 404 -5.02 11.79 -9.46
N ILE A 405 -4.78 13.07 -9.13
CA ILE A 405 -5.47 14.24 -9.68
C ILE A 405 -4.41 15.33 -9.88
N ALA A 406 -4.37 15.94 -11.06
CA ALA A 406 -3.62 17.16 -11.29
C ALA A 406 -4.45 18.11 -12.16
N LYS A 407 -4.88 19.21 -11.55
CA LYS A 407 -5.57 20.34 -12.17
C LYS A 407 -5.01 21.65 -11.61
N ASN A 408 -5.37 22.76 -12.24
CA ASN A 408 -4.82 24.08 -11.91
C ASN A 408 -5.01 24.47 -10.43
N ASP A 409 -6.00 23.91 -9.73
CA ASP A 409 -6.36 24.21 -8.34
C ASP A 409 -6.28 23.00 -7.38
N LEU A 410 -5.81 21.82 -7.84
CA LEU A 410 -5.70 20.62 -7.01
C LEU A 410 -4.61 19.67 -7.54
N LEU A 411 -3.69 19.30 -6.65
CA LEU A 411 -2.75 18.21 -6.86
C LEU A 411 -2.98 17.16 -5.77
N ARG A 412 -3.19 15.92 -6.20
CA ARG A 412 -3.38 14.78 -5.31
C ARG A 412 -2.58 13.59 -5.79
N LEU A 413 -1.79 13.02 -4.89
CA LEU A 413 -1.12 11.74 -5.09
C LEU A 413 -2.04 10.59 -4.69
N SER A 414 -1.88 9.43 -5.33
CA SER A 414 -2.65 8.23 -5.02
C SER A 414 -2.41 7.78 -3.58
N LEU A 415 -3.22 6.84 -3.09
CA LEU A 415 -2.84 6.08 -1.89
C LEU A 415 -1.48 5.38 -2.14
N SER A 416 -0.74 5.16 -1.06
CA SER A 416 0.56 4.48 -1.12
C SER A 416 0.47 2.96 -0.95
N VAL A 417 -0.66 2.46 -0.46
CA VAL A 417 -0.89 1.05 -0.14
C VAL A 417 -2.39 0.79 -0.13
N ALA A 418 -2.79 -0.46 -0.38
CA ALA A 418 -4.16 -0.92 -0.15
C ALA A 418 -4.53 -0.83 1.34
N HIS A 419 -5.81 -0.61 1.64
CA HIS A 419 -6.25 -0.30 2.99
C HIS A 419 -6.07 -1.50 3.95
N HIS A 420 -5.13 -1.36 4.89
CA HIS A 420 -4.85 -2.28 6.01
C HIS A 420 -4.64 -3.76 5.68
N GLN A 421 -4.16 -4.08 4.49
CA GLN A 421 -3.94 -5.47 4.08
C GLN A 421 -2.67 -6.09 4.69
N TYR A 422 -2.70 -7.40 4.95
CA TYR A 422 -1.50 -8.19 5.21
C TYR A 422 -0.85 -8.62 3.90
N ASP A 423 0.46 -8.81 3.95
CA ASP A 423 1.23 -9.31 2.83
C ASP A 423 1.06 -10.83 2.68
N ASN A 424 0.35 -11.24 1.65
CA ASN A 424 0.22 -12.63 1.22
C ASN A 424 0.97 -12.92 -0.10
N GLY A 425 1.74 -11.95 -0.59
CA GLY A 425 2.44 -12.02 -1.87
C GLY A 425 1.64 -11.54 -3.09
N PHE A 426 0.41 -11.04 -2.90
CA PHE A 426 -0.41 -10.52 -3.99
C PHE A 426 0.27 -9.38 -4.79
N TYR A 427 1.06 -8.55 -4.10
CA TYR A 427 1.79 -7.43 -4.70
C TYR A 427 3.26 -7.76 -5.06
N ASP A 428 3.60 -9.04 -5.15
CA ASP A 428 4.92 -9.52 -5.58
C ASP A 428 5.01 -9.43 -7.10
N CYS A 429 5.21 -8.22 -7.61
CA CYS A 429 5.44 -7.97 -9.03
C CYS A 429 6.44 -6.82 -9.21
N ILE A 430 7.05 -6.75 -10.39
CA ILE A 430 7.87 -5.60 -10.79
C ILE A 430 7.03 -4.73 -11.73
N ARG A 431 6.97 -3.42 -11.45
CA ARG A 431 6.23 -2.48 -12.30
C ARG A 431 6.80 -1.07 -12.27
N GLU A 432 6.55 -0.32 -13.33
CA GLU A 432 6.80 1.12 -13.36
C GLU A 432 5.77 1.84 -12.46
N THR A 433 6.26 2.87 -11.76
CA THR A 433 5.49 3.75 -10.89
C THR A 433 6.01 5.19 -10.99
N ARG A 434 5.52 6.09 -10.14
CA ARG A 434 5.98 7.48 -10.06
C ARG A 434 6.67 7.83 -8.76
N SER A 435 6.48 7.03 -7.72
CA SER A 435 7.25 7.16 -6.49
C SER A 435 7.24 5.86 -5.68
N VAL A 436 8.37 5.59 -5.05
CA VAL A 436 8.59 4.54 -4.05
C VAL A 436 8.96 5.19 -2.71
N MET A 437 8.91 4.44 -1.61
CA MET A 437 9.26 5.01 -0.30
C MET A 437 10.77 5.15 -0.14
N GLY A 438 11.23 6.30 0.34
CA GLY A 438 12.66 6.63 0.46
C GLY A 438 13.48 5.85 1.50
N CYS A 439 12.91 4.88 2.21
CA CYS A 439 13.58 4.14 3.29
C CYS A 439 14.53 3.03 2.81
N LEU A 440 14.35 2.54 1.57
CA LEU A 440 15.29 1.63 0.89
C LEU A 440 15.24 1.90 -0.61
N HIS A 441 16.09 2.83 -1.06
CA HIS A 441 15.91 3.54 -2.32
C HIS A 441 17.20 3.55 -3.16
N LEU A 442 17.20 2.96 -4.35
CA LEU A 442 18.36 2.98 -5.26
C LEU A 442 18.17 4.00 -6.38
N PHE A 443 19.17 4.86 -6.56
CA PHE A 443 19.27 5.83 -7.63
C PHE A 443 20.40 5.48 -8.58
N ARG A 444 20.14 5.59 -9.88
CA ARG A 444 21.18 5.68 -10.90
C ARG A 444 21.89 7.03 -10.76
N THR A 445 23.21 7.03 -10.69
CA THR A 445 23.98 8.28 -10.54
C THR A 445 23.70 9.27 -11.67
N GLU A 446 23.47 8.79 -12.91
CA GLU A 446 23.09 9.65 -14.04
C GLU A 446 21.74 10.34 -13.84
N ALA A 447 20.77 9.69 -13.19
CA ALA A 447 19.51 10.32 -12.83
C ALA A 447 19.74 11.43 -11.79
N LEU A 448 20.59 11.16 -10.78
CA LEU A 448 20.99 12.19 -9.81
C LEU A 448 21.73 13.37 -10.46
N ARG A 449 22.51 13.17 -11.54
CA ARG A 449 23.11 14.32 -12.26
C ARG A 449 22.06 15.25 -12.86
N ARG A 450 20.91 14.71 -13.25
CA ARG A 450 19.80 15.48 -13.82
C ARG A 450 18.97 16.19 -12.76
N VAL A 451 18.73 15.52 -11.64
CA VAL A 451 18.03 16.08 -10.47
C VAL A 451 18.84 15.79 -9.21
N PRO A 452 19.85 16.63 -8.86
CA PRO A 452 20.82 16.28 -7.81
C PRO A 452 20.34 16.48 -6.39
N ASN A 453 19.40 17.40 -6.17
CA ASN A 453 19.03 17.84 -4.84
C ASN A 453 17.61 17.43 -4.47
N PHE A 454 17.46 16.88 -3.27
CA PHE A 454 16.21 16.79 -2.53
C PHE A 454 15.84 18.20 -2.02
N ASP A 455 14.60 18.61 -2.16
CA ASP A 455 14.21 19.98 -1.90
C ASP A 455 14.09 20.28 -0.39
N ILE A 456 15.00 21.10 0.12
CA ILE A 456 15.08 21.42 1.55
C ILE A 456 13.83 22.14 2.10
N ARG A 457 12.94 22.64 1.24
CA ARG A 457 11.66 23.22 1.66
C ARG A 457 10.78 22.21 2.41
N PHE A 458 11.00 20.91 2.19
CA PHE A 458 10.27 19.83 2.86
C PHE A 458 10.85 19.40 4.21
N SER A 459 11.86 20.12 4.70
CA SER A 459 12.45 19.87 6.02
C SER A 459 11.42 20.03 7.16
N PRO A 460 11.52 19.24 8.24
CA PRO A 460 12.61 18.30 8.53
C PRO A 460 12.52 16.95 7.81
N SER A 461 11.38 16.58 7.21
CA SER A 461 11.18 15.30 6.49
C SER A 461 9.81 15.28 5.78
N GLN A 462 9.61 14.27 4.94
CA GLN A 462 8.41 13.87 4.21
C GLN A 462 8.21 14.67 2.93
N MET A 463 7.75 13.98 1.88
CA MET A 463 7.48 14.53 0.55
C MET A 463 8.73 14.84 -0.27
N ASP A 464 9.92 14.88 0.35
CA ASP A 464 11.17 15.14 -0.35
C ASP A 464 11.58 14.01 -1.30
N ASP A 465 11.34 12.75 -0.91
CA ASP A 465 11.54 11.58 -1.77
C ASP A 465 10.53 11.53 -2.92
N ILE A 466 9.24 11.70 -2.61
CA ILE A 466 8.16 11.71 -3.60
C ILE A 466 8.37 12.83 -4.62
N ASP A 467 8.68 14.03 -4.16
CA ASP A 467 8.93 15.17 -5.01
C ASP A 467 10.13 14.95 -5.93
N HIS A 468 11.21 14.37 -5.40
CA HIS A 468 12.41 14.04 -6.17
C HIS A 468 12.12 13.02 -7.28
N ASP A 469 11.38 11.95 -6.94
CA ASP A 469 10.92 10.94 -7.91
C ASP A 469 10.06 11.56 -9.02
N LEU A 470 9.13 12.46 -8.66
CA LEU A 470 8.30 13.18 -9.64
C LEU A 470 9.15 14.09 -10.53
N CYS A 471 10.12 14.81 -9.97
CA CYS A 471 11.06 15.60 -10.76
C CYS A 471 11.87 14.73 -11.74
N LEU A 472 12.29 13.53 -11.34
CA LEU A 472 12.96 12.58 -12.22
C LEU A 472 12.05 12.06 -13.34
N CYS A 473 10.78 11.73 -13.03
CA CYS A 473 9.80 11.37 -14.04
C CYS A 473 9.58 12.48 -15.07
N LEU A 474 9.53 13.72 -14.59
CA LEU A 474 9.42 14.93 -15.42
C LEU A 474 10.66 15.21 -16.28
N GLU A 475 11.81 14.59 -15.97
CA GLU A 475 13.03 14.58 -16.80
C GLU A 475 13.12 13.33 -17.70
N GLY A 476 12.08 12.47 -17.71
CA GLY A 476 11.99 11.27 -18.55
C GLY A 476 12.59 10.00 -17.95
N PHE A 477 12.95 10.01 -16.66
CA PHE A 477 13.38 8.79 -15.96
C PHE A 477 12.20 7.97 -15.46
N LYS A 478 12.42 6.67 -15.33
CA LYS A 478 11.47 5.71 -14.77
C LYS A 478 11.78 5.44 -13.30
N VAL A 479 10.70 5.30 -12.53
CA VAL A 479 10.73 4.82 -11.15
C VAL A 479 10.13 3.42 -11.14
N MET A 480 10.85 2.46 -10.57
CA MET A 480 10.44 1.05 -10.57
C MET A 480 10.16 0.57 -9.15
N TYR A 481 9.02 -0.07 -8.98
CA TYR A 481 8.69 -0.84 -7.78
C TYR A 481 9.10 -2.30 -7.96
N CYS A 482 9.81 -2.84 -6.98
CA CYS A 482 10.18 -4.25 -6.86
C CYS A 482 9.41 -4.90 -5.70
N GLY A 483 8.29 -5.56 -6.00
CA GLY A 483 7.52 -6.29 -5.00
C GLY A 483 8.15 -7.58 -4.49
N LEU A 484 9.23 -8.03 -5.14
CA LEU A 484 9.98 -9.25 -4.77
C LEU A 484 10.98 -8.99 -3.63
N VAL A 485 11.18 -7.74 -3.25
CA VAL A 485 11.93 -7.32 -2.06
C VAL A 485 10.91 -6.79 -1.05
N ALA A 486 10.94 -7.33 0.17
CA ALA A 486 10.12 -6.84 1.28
C ALA A 486 11.04 -6.24 2.35
N CYS A 487 11.01 -4.91 2.48
CA CYS A 487 11.72 -4.18 3.52
C CYS A 487 10.81 -4.01 4.74
N ILE A 488 11.29 -4.45 5.91
CA ILE A 488 10.61 -4.20 7.18
C ILE A 488 11.04 -2.81 7.64
N HIS A 489 10.09 -1.93 7.92
CA HIS A 489 10.38 -0.59 8.44
C HIS A 489 9.68 -0.39 9.78
N HIS A 490 10.47 -0.09 10.81
CA HIS A 490 10.02 -0.14 12.21
C HIS A 490 9.16 1.06 12.62
N GLN A 491 9.22 2.16 11.88
CA GLN A 491 8.47 3.37 12.19
C GLN A 491 7.40 3.70 11.14
N SER A 492 6.33 4.37 11.56
CA SER A 492 5.36 4.97 10.64
C SER A 492 5.69 6.45 10.47
N SER A 493 5.70 6.94 9.22
CA SER A 493 5.89 8.36 8.91
C SER A 493 4.55 9.07 8.62
N GLY A 494 4.57 10.41 8.63
CA GLY A 494 3.44 11.25 8.21
C GLY A 494 2.19 11.14 9.08
N LEU A 495 1.05 11.46 8.49
CA LEU A 495 -0.27 11.26 9.10
C LEU A 495 -0.67 9.78 9.19
N ALA A 496 0.17 8.84 8.76
CA ALA A 496 0.00 7.41 9.02
C ALA A 496 0.61 7.00 10.38
N ALA A 497 1.39 7.87 11.03
CA ALA A 497 1.88 7.63 12.38
C ALA A 497 0.74 7.46 13.40
N ARG A 498 0.96 6.59 14.39
CA ARG A 498 0.02 6.32 15.49
C ARG A 498 -0.42 7.64 16.13
N THR A 499 -1.71 7.75 16.47
CA THR A 499 -2.31 9.01 16.96
C THR A 499 -1.60 9.56 18.19
N GLU A 500 -1.10 8.68 19.06
CA GLU A 500 -0.31 8.99 20.26
C GLU A 500 1.01 9.73 19.96
N VAL A 501 1.54 9.59 18.75
CA VAL A 501 2.82 10.19 18.29
C VAL A 501 2.57 11.49 17.50
N ARG A 502 1.30 11.84 17.20
CA ARG A 502 0.99 13.04 16.42
C ARG A 502 1.03 14.30 17.28
N ASN A 503 2.17 14.97 17.32
CA ASN A 503 2.24 16.32 17.85
C ASN A 503 1.77 17.37 16.81
N PRO A 504 1.33 18.56 17.24
CA PRO A 504 0.86 19.61 16.32
C PRO A 504 1.91 20.07 15.31
N ALA A 505 3.20 20.03 15.65
CA ALA A 505 4.29 20.44 14.76
C ALA A 505 4.43 19.49 13.57
N MET A 506 4.34 18.17 13.81
CA MET A 506 4.34 17.16 12.75
C MET A 506 3.16 17.34 11.80
N VAL A 507 1.95 17.54 12.35
CA VAL A 507 0.76 17.79 11.53
C VAL A 507 0.93 19.08 10.71
N GLY A 508 1.46 20.15 11.33
CA GLY A 508 1.77 21.40 10.64
C GLY A 508 2.77 21.21 9.50
N ASN A 509 3.81 20.40 9.70
CA ASN A 509 4.78 20.05 8.67
C ASN A 509 4.13 19.28 7.51
N CYS A 510 3.34 18.23 7.78
CA CYS A 510 2.65 17.47 6.75
C CYS A 510 1.76 18.38 5.88
N LEU A 511 0.90 19.18 6.51
CA LEU A 511 -0.01 20.08 5.80
C LEU A 511 0.76 21.16 5.03
N GLY A 512 1.85 21.68 5.60
CA GLY A 512 2.72 22.63 4.93
C GLY A 512 3.40 22.01 3.69
N ASN A 513 3.85 20.76 3.77
CA ASN A 513 4.50 20.06 2.67
C ASN A 513 3.52 19.81 1.51
N ASP A 514 2.26 19.47 1.79
CA ASP A 514 1.21 19.35 0.76
C ASP A 514 1.02 20.68 0.00
N VAL A 515 0.95 21.80 0.71
CA VAL A 515 0.85 23.14 0.11
C VAL A 515 2.11 23.48 -0.71
N LYS A 516 3.30 23.20 -0.15
CA LYS A 516 4.58 23.45 -0.83
C LYS A 516 4.71 22.65 -2.13
N VAL A 517 4.31 21.37 -2.14
CA VAL A 517 4.32 20.53 -3.35
C VAL A 517 3.38 21.07 -4.42
N PHE A 518 2.16 21.44 -4.04
CA PHE A 518 1.21 22.03 -4.98
C PHE A 518 1.82 23.26 -5.69
N TYR A 519 2.34 24.23 -4.92
CA TYR A 519 2.89 25.46 -5.50
C TYR A 519 4.22 25.25 -6.24
N LYS A 520 5.04 24.29 -5.81
CA LYS A 520 6.27 23.94 -6.53
C LYS A 520 5.97 23.50 -7.96
N HIS A 521 4.92 22.69 -8.13
CA HIS A 521 4.61 22.09 -9.42
C HIS A 521 3.47 22.79 -10.18
N LEU A 522 3.00 23.94 -9.70
CA LEU A 522 1.83 24.65 -10.26
C LEU A 522 1.99 24.95 -11.76
N SER A 523 3.19 25.34 -12.20
CA SER A 523 3.47 25.62 -13.62
C SER A 523 3.59 24.36 -14.50
N ARG A 524 3.64 23.17 -13.89
CA ARG A 524 3.84 21.87 -14.56
C ARG A 524 2.65 20.92 -14.36
N MET A 525 1.48 21.43 -13.97
CA MET A 525 0.30 20.60 -13.68
C MET A 525 -0.16 19.75 -14.88
N SER A 526 0.00 20.25 -16.10
CA SER A 526 -0.31 19.49 -17.32
C SER A 526 0.61 18.28 -17.51
N GLU A 527 1.91 18.43 -17.21
CA GLU A 527 2.88 17.35 -17.28
C GLU A 527 2.65 16.34 -16.16
N LEU A 528 2.35 16.81 -14.94
CA LEU A 528 2.01 15.95 -13.80
C LEU A 528 0.74 15.13 -14.04
N ARG A 529 -0.26 15.68 -14.74
CA ARG A 529 -1.47 14.93 -15.09
C ARG A 529 -1.15 13.68 -15.91
N CYS A 530 -0.11 13.72 -16.73
CA CYS A 530 0.35 12.56 -17.51
C CYS A 530 1.10 11.51 -16.67
N LEU A 531 1.36 11.77 -15.39
CA LEU A 531 1.99 10.84 -14.46
C LEU A 531 0.95 10.05 -13.64
N ASP A 532 -0.23 9.82 -14.19
CA ASP A 532 -1.20 8.89 -13.62
C ASP A 532 -0.75 7.42 -13.78
N ASN A 533 -1.51 6.49 -13.20
CA ASN A 533 -1.25 5.06 -13.38
C ASN A 533 -1.75 4.54 -14.74
N LEU A 534 -2.82 5.15 -15.29
CA LEU A 534 -3.44 4.69 -16.53
C LEU A 534 -2.47 4.78 -17.72
N SER A 535 -1.60 5.79 -17.73
CA SER A 535 -0.51 5.95 -18.70
C SER A 535 0.57 4.86 -18.65
N LEU A 536 0.60 4.05 -17.60
CA LEU A 536 1.57 2.97 -17.39
C LEU A 536 0.98 1.57 -17.52
N LEU A 537 -0.32 1.46 -17.80
CA LEU A 537 -0.92 0.16 -18.06
C LEU A 537 -0.43 -0.38 -19.41
N PRO A 538 0.05 -1.64 -19.45
CA PRO A 538 0.34 -2.33 -20.71
C PRO A 538 -0.89 -2.34 -21.64
N ALA A 539 -0.66 -2.24 -22.94
CA ALA A 539 -1.75 -2.19 -23.93
C ALA A 539 -2.61 -3.47 -23.97
N ASP A 540 -2.08 -4.60 -23.50
CA ASP A 540 -2.80 -5.87 -23.34
C ASP A 540 -3.62 -5.95 -22.05
N PHE A 541 -3.58 -4.92 -21.19
CA PHE A 541 -4.40 -4.83 -19.98
C PHE A 541 -5.70 -4.05 -20.19
N THR A 542 -5.83 -3.33 -21.31
CA THR A 542 -6.98 -2.46 -21.64
C THR A 542 -7.98 -3.09 -22.59
#